data_AF-A0A538E1L8-F1
#
_entry.id   AF-A0A538E1L8-F1
#
_cell.length_a   1.000
_cell.length_b   1.000
_cell.length_c   1.000
_cell.angle_alpha   90.00
_cell.angle_beta   90.00
_cell.angle_gamma   90.00
#
_symmetry.space_group_name_H-M   'P 1'
#
loop_
_entity.id
_entity.type
_entity.pdbx_description
1 polymer ?
#
loop_
_entity_poly.entity_id
_entity_poly.type
_entity_poly.pdbx_seq_one_letter_code
_entity_poly.pdbx_strand_id
1 'polypeptide(L)'
;MRSWRRSGSGGGSSASRAPRPWCSGLSRVDRRVDGSVTNTAVVRYDAYEGTGGQQSASLALLDSTRTGTVVTAIQGRDYARIYVKDLDRGRSSVALSPEEQEAVERAMSR
;
A
#
# COMPACT_ATOMS: atom_id res chain seq x y z
N MET A 1 -55.22 -14.96 -51.49
CA MET A 1 -55.73 -14.77 -50.12
C MET A 1 -54.55 -14.54 -49.16
N ARG A 2 -54.48 -13.33 -48.60
CA ARG A 2 -53.88 -12.90 -47.31
C ARG A 2 -52.64 -13.69 -46.81
N SER A 3 -51.41 -13.22 -47.03
CA SER A 3 -50.74 -12.16 -46.25
C SER A 3 -50.98 -12.28 -44.75
N TRP A 4 -50.01 -12.82 -44.02
CA TRP A 4 -49.83 -12.55 -42.59
C TRP A 4 -48.36 -12.27 -42.28
N ARG A 5 -48.06 -10.98 -42.30
CA ARG A 5 -46.85 -10.32 -41.82
C ARG A 5 -46.94 -10.31 -40.29
N ARG A 6 -46.08 -11.06 -39.58
CA ARG A 6 -45.86 -10.80 -38.14
C ARG A 6 -44.83 -9.69 -38.01
N SER A 7 -45.36 -8.48 -37.99
CA SER A 7 -44.78 -7.32 -37.33
C SER A 7 -44.68 -7.58 -35.83
N GLY A 8 -43.48 -7.39 -35.28
CA GLY A 8 -43.19 -7.52 -33.85
C GLY A 8 -41.87 -6.82 -33.51
N SER A 9 -41.82 -5.52 -33.82
CA SER A 9 -40.80 -4.59 -33.36
C SER A 9 -40.92 -4.41 -31.85
N GLY A 10 -40.11 -5.16 -31.10
CA GLY A 10 -39.84 -4.90 -29.69
C GLY A 10 -38.45 -4.29 -29.58
N GLY A 11 -38.39 -2.95 -29.53
CA GLY A 11 -37.14 -2.19 -29.43
C GLY A 11 -36.27 -2.67 -28.28
N GLY A 12 -35.11 -3.22 -28.61
CA GLY A 12 -33.99 -3.36 -27.69
C GLY A 12 -33.45 -1.97 -27.37
N SER A 13 -34.11 -1.26 -26.45
CA SER A 13 -33.53 -0.09 -25.82
C SER A 13 -32.38 -0.56 -24.94
N SER A 14 -31.18 -0.57 -25.53
CA SER A 14 -29.91 -0.59 -24.83
C SER A 14 -29.83 0.69 -23.99
N ALA A 15 -30.40 0.61 -22.79
CA ALA A 15 -30.24 1.64 -21.78
C ALA A 15 -28.75 1.75 -21.46
N SER A 16 -28.08 2.72 -22.08
CA SER A 16 -26.77 3.20 -21.65
C SER A 16 -26.95 3.72 -20.23
N ARG A 17 -26.65 2.86 -19.26
CA ARG A 17 -26.78 3.17 -17.85
C ARG A 17 -25.67 4.16 -17.51
N ALA A 18 -25.97 5.45 -17.63
CA ALA A 18 -25.09 6.51 -17.19
C ALA A 18 -24.62 6.23 -15.75
N PRO A 19 -23.33 6.42 -15.44
CA PRO A 19 -22.80 6.18 -14.10
C PRO A 19 -23.55 7.08 -13.12
N ARG A 20 -24.19 6.46 -12.13
CA ARG A 20 -24.98 7.16 -11.11
C ARG A 20 -24.04 8.10 -10.32
N PRO A 21 -24.49 9.29 -9.89
CA PRO A 21 -23.64 10.29 -9.23
C PRO A 21 -22.98 9.81 -7.93
N TRP A 22 -23.41 8.68 -7.40
CA TRP A 22 -22.86 8.00 -6.22
C TRP A 22 -21.50 7.34 -6.52
N CYS A 23 -21.23 7.00 -7.79
CA CYS A 23 -19.96 6.41 -8.21
C CYS A 23 -18.78 7.38 -8.12
N SER A 24 -19.00 8.69 -8.32
CA SER A 24 -17.90 9.68 -8.25
C SER A 24 -17.37 9.88 -6.83
N GLY A 25 -18.26 9.80 -5.83
CA GLY A 25 -17.89 9.83 -4.42
C GLY A 25 -17.03 8.62 -4.03
N LEU A 26 -17.42 7.43 -4.48
CA LEU A 26 -16.66 6.19 -4.25
C LEU A 26 -15.26 6.27 -4.89
N SER A 27 -15.13 6.74 -6.13
CA SER A 27 -13.82 6.89 -6.79
C SER A 27 -12.85 7.86 -6.10
N ARG A 28 -13.36 8.77 -5.26
CA ARG A 28 -12.52 9.67 -4.46
C ARG A 28 -12.06 9.01 -3.16
N VAL A 29 -12.92 8.21 -2.54
CA VAL A 29 -12.58 7.45 -1.34
C VAL A 29 -11.57 6.35 -1.70
N ASP A 30 -11.82 5.62 -2.78
CA ASP A 30 -10.95 4.54 -3.27
C ASP A 30 -9.49 5.00 -3.43
N ARG A 31 -9.28 6.09 -4.20
CA ARG A 31 -7.95 6.70 -4.38
C ARG A 31 -7.27 7.17 -3.09
N ARG A 32 -8.05 7.57 -2.07
CA ARG A 32 -7.48 7.98 -0.77
C ARG A 32 -7.04 6.77 0.04
N VAL A 33 -7.76 5.66 -0.07
CA VAL A 33 -7.38 4.40 0.58
C VAL A 33 -6.13 3.83 -0.07
N ASP A 34 -6.01 3.88 -1.39
CA ASP A 34 -4.84 3.36 -2.12
C ASP A 34 -3.51 3.97 -1.65
N GLY A 35 -3.50 5.29 -1.42
CA GLY A 35 -2.33 6.04 -0.92
C GLY A 35 -2.22 6.11 0.61
N SER A 36 -3.08 5.42 1.35
CA SER A 36 -2.99 5.35 2.81
C SER A 36 -1.97 4.30 3.23
N VAL A 37 -1.24 4.57 4.32
CA VAL A 37 -0.33 3.61 4.94
C VAL A 37 -1.17 2.46 5.53
N THR A 38 -1.11 1.33 4.86
CA THR A 38 -1.91 0.13 5.16
C THR A 38 -1.03 -1.05 5.50
N ASN A 39 0.17 -1.10 4.90
CA ASN A 39 1.13 -2.17 5.03
C ASN A 39 2.25 -1.72 5.97
N THR A 40 2.23 -2.19 7.21
CA THR A 40 3.18 -1.77 8.25
C THR A 40 3.79 -2.95 8.99
N ALA A 41 5.07 -2.81 9.34
CA ALA A 41 5.76 -3.76 10.22
C ALA A 41 6.90 -3.09 10.99
N VAL A 42 7.20 -3.65 12.16
CA VAL A 42 8.29 -3.24 13.04
C VAL A 42 9.22 -4.43 13.24
N VAL A 43 10.52 -4.20 13.14
CA VAL A 43 11.57 -5.13 13.57
C VAL A 43 12.38 -4.44 14.65
N ARG A 44 12.50 -5.08 15.82
CA ARG A 44 13.30 -4.59 16.94
C ARG A 44 14.52 -5.46 17.12
N TYR A 45 15.66 -4.85 17.37
CA TYR A 45 16.95 -5.53 17.42
C TYR A 45 17.97 -4.74 18.25
N ASP A 46 19.09 -5.39 18.55
CA ASP A 46 20.23 -4.76 19.21
C ASP A 46 21.30 -4.47 18.15
N ALA A 47 21.49 -3.20 17.81
CA ALA A 47 22.39 -2.78 16.73
C ALA A 47 23.89 -2.80 17.13
N TYR A 48 24.18 -2.92 18.42
CA TYR A 48 25.53 -2.99 18.96
C TYR A 48 25.63 -4.19 19.92
N GLU A 49 26.74 -4.91 19.87
CA GLU A 49 27.00 -6.03 20.77
C GLU A 49 27.04 -5.56 22.24
N GLY A 50 26.46 -6.36 23.13
CA GLY A 50 26.39 -6.05 24.57
C GLY A 50 25.27 -5.07 24.96
N THR A 51 24.54 -4.53 24.00
CA THR A 51 23.25 -3.84 24.26
C THR A 51 22.17 -4.91 24.31
N GLY A 52 21.48 -5.01 25.44
CA GLY A 52 20.30 -5.88 25.57
C GLY A 52 19.02 -5.07 25.52
N GLY A 53 17.94 -5.71 25.08
CA GLY A 53 16.58 -5.15 25.18
C GLY A 53 15.99 -4.65 23.86
N GLN A 54 16.61 -4.96 22.73
CA GLN A 54 16.15 -4.63 21.39
C GLN A 54 15.79 -3.14 21.27
N GLN A 55 16.76 -2.30 21.60
CA GLN A 55 16.56 -0.86 21.73
C GLN A 55 16.52 -0.13 20.37
N SER A 56 17.07 -0.75 19.33
CA SER A 56 16.98 -0.25 17.95
C SER A 56 15.75 -0.83 17.26
N ALA A 57 15.25 -0.12 16.25
CA ALA A 57 14.09 -0.56 15.49
C ALA A 57 14.11 -0.08 14.04
N SER A 58 13.59 -0.91 13.14
CA SER A 58 13.28 -0.57 11.75
C SER A 58 11.78 -0.70 11.52
N LEU A 59 11.19 0.32 10.92
CA LEU A 59 9.76 0.45 10.69
C LEU A 59 9.51 0.63 9.20
N ALA A 60 8.75 -0.28 8.59
CA ALA A 60 8.28 -0.13 7.21
C ALA A 60 6.86 0.45 7.22
N LEU A 61 6.67 1.56 6.51
CA LEU A 61 5.39 2.25 6.35
C LEU A 61 5.07 2.34 4.87
N LEU A 62 4.24 1.41 4.37
CA LEU A 62 3.93 1.28 2.96
C LEU A 62 2.44 1.41 2.69
N ASP A 63 2.12 1.95 1.51
CA ASP A 63 0.78 1.98 0.97
C ASP A 63 0.40 0.64 0.29
N SER A 64 -0.78 0.61 -0.33
CA SER A 64 -1.29 -0.56 -1.06
C SER A 64 -0.43 -0.95 -2.27
N THR A 65 0.32 0.00 -2.83
CA THR A 65 1.23 -0.19 -3.97
C THR A 65 2.62 -0.63 -3.53
N ARG A 66 2.84 -0.83 -2.22
CA ARG A 66 4.13 -1.12 -1.59
C ARG A 66 5.12 0.05 -1.72
N THR A 67 4.60 1.26 -1.86
CA THR A 67 5.38 2.49 -1.93
C THR A 67 5.29 3.20 -0.58
N GLY A 68 6.38 3.82 -0.15
CA GLY A 68 6.44 4.50 1.13
C GLY A 68 7.87 4.61 1.62
N THR A 69 8.06 4.41 2.92
CA THR A 69 9.34 4.73 3.56
C THR A 69 9.66 3.73 4.67
N VAL A 70 10.94 3.41 4.82
CA VAL A 70 11.50 2.71 5.98
C VAL A 70 12.17 3.73 6.89
N VAL A 71 11.81 3.70 8.16
CA VAL A 71 12.42 4.53 9.21
C VAL A 71 13.17 3.61 10.16
N THR A 72 14.46 3.84 10.32
CA THR A 72 15.31 3.07 11.23
C THR A 72 15.84 3.97 12.32
N ALA A 73 15.63 3.59 13.57
CA ALA A 73 16.22 4.22 14.74
C ALA A 73 17.28 3.27 15.33
N ILE A 74 18.54 3.66 15.22
CA ILE A 74 19.67 2.96 15.84
C ILE A 74 19.98 3.65 17.17
N GLN A 75 19.74 2.95 18.27
CA GLN A 75 20.01 3.44 19.61
C GLN A 75 21.50 3.26 19.94
N GLY A 76 22.20 4.37 20.12
CA GLY A 76 23.52 4.41 20.76
C GLY A 76 23.38 4.70 22.27
N ARG A 77 24.51 4.78 22.97
CA ARG A 77 24.49 5.04 24.43
C ARG A 77 23.94 6.42 24.79
N ASP A 78 24.37 7.45 24.05
CA ASP A 78 24.10 8.86 24.39
C ASP A 78 23.22 9.56 23.34
N TYR A 79 22.90 8.89 22.24
CA TYR A 79 22.11 9.44 21.14
C TYR A 79 21.41 8.33 20.35
N ALA A 80 20.38 8.70 19.59
CA ALA A 80 19.77 7.85 18.58
C ALA A 80 20.04 8.42 17.19
N ARG A 81 20.40 7.56 16.24
CA ARG A 81 20.49 7.93 14.81
C ARG A 81 19.23 7.47 14.11
N ILE A 82 18.64 8.38 13.34
CA ILE A 82 17.47 8.07 12.52
C ILE A 82 17.90 8.08 11.06
N TYR A 83 17.58 6.99 10.38
CA TYR A 83 17.74 6.83 8.94
C TYR A 83 16.37 6.70 8.30
N VAL A 84 16.21 7.29 7.12
CA VAL A 84 14.97 7.28 6.36
C VAL A 84 15.31 6.91 4.94
N LYS A 85 14.68 5.85 4.42
CA LYS A 85 14.88 5.36 3.06
C LYS A 85 13.53 5.19 2.38
N ASP A 86 13.40 5.78 1.20
CA ASP A 86 12.18 5.63 0.41
C ASP A 86 12.18 4.31 -0.36
N LEU A 87 10.96 3.82 -0.58
CA LEU A 87 10.63 2.62 -1.32
C LEU A 87 9.65 2.99 -2.42
N ASP A 88 10.00 2.68 -3.66
CA ASP A 88 9.09 2.70 -4.81
C ASP A 88 8.71 1.27 -5.16
N ARG A 89 7.44 0.91 -4.97
CA ARG A 89 6.91 -0.43 -5.28
C ARG A 89 7.75 -1.57 -4.69
N GLY A 90 8.20 -1.39 -3.45
CA GLY A 90 9.02 -2.36 -2.74
C GLY A 90 10.51 -2.36 -3.08
N ARG A 91 11.01 -1.39 -3.85
CA ARG A 91 12.42 -1.24 -4.19
C ARG A 91 12.96 0.06 -3.65
N SER A 92 14.08 0.00 -2.93
CA SER A 92 14.79 1.19 -2.49
C SER A 92 15.91 1.52 -3.47
N SER A 93 16.19 2.81 -3.64
CA SER A 93 17.34 3.29 -4.40
C SER A 93 18.66 3.08 -3.66
N VAL A 94 18.59 2.89 -2.33
CA VAL A 94 19.72 2.68 -1.44
C VAL A 94 19.65 1.26 -0.87
N ALA A 95 20.80 0.63 -0.65
CA ALA A 95 20.85 -0.67 -0.01
C ALA A 95 20.20 -0.63 1.39
N LEU A 96 19.30 -1.57 1.65
CA LEU A 96 18.67 -1.77 2.95
C LEU A 96 19.57 -2.62 3.85
N SER A 97 19.54 -2.36 5.16
CA SER A 97 20.12 -3.30 6.13
C SER A 97 19.29 -4.59 6.20
N PRO A 98 19.82 -5.69 6.76
CA PRO A 98 19.06 -6.92 6.95
C PRO A 98 17.74 -6.69 7.72
N GLU A 99 17.77 -5.86 8.77
CA GLU A 99 16.61 -5.56 9.62
C GLU A 99 15.58 -4.69 8.91
N GLU A 100 16.05 -3.74 8.08
CA GLU A 100 15.19 -2.94 7.21
C GLU A 100 14.51 -3.80 6.14
N GLN A 101 15.28 -4.69 5.51
CA GLN A 101 14.78 -5.63 4.52
C GLN A 101 13.72 -6.55 5.14
N GLU A 102 13.98 -7.08 6.34
CA GLU A 102 13.02 -7.89 7.07
C GLU A 102 11.74 -7.11 7.41
N ALA A 103 11.85 -5.85 7.84
CA ALA A 103 10.68 -5.00 8.09
C ALA A 103 9.84 -4.81 6.83
N VAL A 104 10.47 -4.60 5.68
CA VAL A 104 9.79 -4.47 4.38
C VAL A 104 9.08 -5.77 4.01
N GLU A 105 9.74 -6.92 4.13
CA GLU A 105 9.16 -8.23 3.83
C GLU A 105 7.94 -8.54 4.72
N ARG A 106 8.06 -8.27 6.03
CA ARG A 106 6.94 -8.42 6.97
C ARG A 106 5.78 -7.50 6.61
N ALA A 107 6.04 -6.25 6.23
CA ALA A 107 5.01 -5.31 5.82
C ALA A 107 4.29 -5.75 4.52
N MET A 108 5.02 -6.38 3.58
CA MET A 108 4.45 -6.90 2.34
C MET A 108 3.66 -8.21 2.51
N SER A 109 3.84 -8.90 3.64
CA SER A 109 3.15 -10.16 3.96
C SER A 109 1.79 -9.98 4.64
N ARG A 110 1.44 -8.74 5.01
CA ARG A 110 0.12 -8.37 5.54
C ARG A 110 -0.86 -8.06 4.41
#